data_AF-A0A9D7U5K2-F1
#
_entry.id   AF-A0A9D7U5K2-F1
#
_cell.length_a   1.000
_cell.length_b   1.000
_cell.length_c   1.000
_cell.angle_alpha   90.00
_cell.angle_beta   90.00
_cell.angle_gamma   90.00
#
_symmetry.space_group_name_H-M   'P 1'
#
loop_
_entity.id
_entity.type
_entity.pdbx_description
1 polymer ?
#
loop_
_entity_poly.entity_id
_entity_poly.type
_entity_poly.pdbx_seq_one_letter_code
_entity_poly.pdbx_strand_id
1 'polypeptide(L)'
;MYKDFKSRYTTWWKEQEPEKPETPEQRLAREKAERENQEKEGEKNALEGEKALRKQIAETKDAAMKKQLQEILGSTLKIQKQLKEQLNNPEFKKQMKEMETFQKQAYEEEYKQKAAEYQTDLGRWNAIKNPDVLLKEKLEEFLHRSADIDFSAKLKEQYGHKVFVNPDFESKDSFWKLCFRAGKPGVETARMIAKEWVGEMK
;
A
#
# COMPACT_ATOMS: atom_id res chain seq x y z
N MET A 1 11.11 28.97 -7.65
CA MET A 1 10.48 28.17 -6.56
C MET A 1 9.38 27.26 -7.11
N TYR A 2 8.50 27.77 -7.98
CA TYR A 2 7.40 26.99 -8.58
C TYR A 2 7.82 25.81 -9.46
N LYS A 3 8.87 25.96 -10.29
CA LYS A 3 9.42 24.85 -11.10
C LYS A 3 9.89 23.66 -10.27
N ASP A 4 10.54 23.93 -9.13
CA ASP A 4 10.97 22.91 -8.19
C ASP A 4 9.77 22.20 -7.54
N PHE A 5 8.74 22.97 -7.14
CA PHE A 5 7.46 22.39 -6.69
C PHE A 5 6.87 21.45 -7.73
N LYS A 6 6.73 21.87 -9.00
CA LYS A 6 6.16 21.02 -10.06
C LYS A 6 6.96 19.74 -10.29
N SER A 7 8.29 19.83 -10.22
CA SER A 7 9.15 18.66 -10.31
C SER A 7 8.87 17.65 -9.19
N ARG A 8 8.92 18.11 -7.93
CA ARG A 8 8.64 17.25 -6.76
C ARG A 8 7.23 16.69 -6.76
N TYR A 9 6.24 17.52 -7.13
CA TYR A 9 4.85 17.10 -7.25
C TYR A 9 4.69 16.01 -8.32
N THR A 10 5.36 16.15 -9.47
CA THR A 10 5.29 15.14 -10.54
C THR A 10 5.89 13.81 -10.08
N THR A 11 7.00 13.83 -9.34
CA THR A 11 7.58 12.62 -8.75
C THR A 11 6.63 11.99 -7.75
N TRP A 12 6.15 12.77 -6.78
CA TRP A 12 5.20 12.29 -5.78
C TRP A 12 3.93 11.74 -6.44
N TRP A 13 3.34 12.44 -7.41
CA TRP A 13 2.15 12.00 -8.14
C TRP A 13 2.38 10.64 -8.81
N LYS A 14 3.51 10.41 -9.48
CA LYS A 14 3.84 9.11 -10.07
C LYS A 14 3.98 8.02 -9.02
N GLU A 15 4.57 8.32 -7.86
CA GLU A 15 4.70 7.37 -6.75
C GLU A 15 3.35 7.00 -6.13
N GLN A 16 2.32 7.85 -6.30
CA GLN A 16 0.95 7.58 -5.86
C GLN A 16 0.10 6.86 -6.93
N GLU A 17 0.69 6.44 -8.07
CA GLU A 17 -0.07 5.69 -9.09
C GLU A 17 -0.62 4.40 -8.47
N PRO A 18 -1.95 4.19 -8.50
CA PRO A 18 -2.52 3.00 -7.91
C PRO A 18 -2.06 1.76 -8.66
N GLU A 19 -1.72 0.70 -7.91
CA GLU A 19 -1.32 -0.56 -8.51
C GLU A 19 -2.53 -1.27 -9.11
N LYS A 20 -2.37 -1.72 -10.36
CA LYS A 20 -3.40 -2.51 -11.03
C LYS A 20 -3.54 -3.85 -10.32
N PRO A 21 -4.75 -4.25 -9.88
CA PRO A 21 -4.94 -5.53 -9.23
C PRO A 21 -4.62 -6.67 -10.20
N GLU A 22 -3.96 -7.69 -9.66
CA GLU A 22 -3.68 -8.94 -10.37
C GLU A 22 -4.99 -9.63 -10.77
N THR A 23 -5.06 -10.10 -12.01
CA THR A 23 -6.23 -10.86 -12.49
C THR A 23 -6.31 -12.25 -11.84
N PRO A 24 -7.51 -12.84 -11.72
CA PRO A 24 -7.65 -14.20 -11.20
C PRO A 24 -6.77 -15.22 -11.93
N GLU A 25 -6.63 -15.10 -13.26
CA GLU A 25 -5.79 -15.97 -14.07
C GLU A 25 -4.30 -15.84 -13.73
N GLN A 26 -3.81 -14.62 -13.55
CA GLN A 26 -2.42 -14.36 -13.16
C GLN A 26 -2.12 -14.94 -11.77
N ARG A 27 -3.03 -14.72 -10.82
CA ARG A 27 -2.89 -15.25 -9.46
C ARG A 27 -2.88 -16.77 -9.44
N LEU A 28 -3.81 -17.41 -10.14
CA LEU A 28 -3.88 -18.86 -10.25
C LEU A 28 -2.62 -19.44 -10.92
N ALA A 29 -2.09 -18.77 -11.95
CA ALA A 29 -0.86 -19.18 -12.60
C ALA A 29 0.35 -19.09 -11.66
N ARG A 30 0.46 -18.00 -10.87
CA ARG A 30 1.51 -17.84 -9.85
C ARG A 30 1.41 -18.94 -8.80
N GLU A 31 0.24 -19.11 -8.18
CA GLU A 31 0.03 -20.11 -7.12
C GLU A 31 0.30 -21.54 -7.64
N LYS A 32 -0.08 -21.83 -8.88
CA LYS A 32 0.26 -23.11 -9.52
C LYS A 32 1.77 -23.28 -9.68
N ALA A 33 2.48 -22.27 -10.17
CA ALA A 33 3.93 -22.32 -10.31
C ALA A 33 4.64 -22.46 -8.94
N GLU A 34 4.15 -21.78 -7.90
CA GLU A 34 4.64 -21.92 -6.53
C GLU A 34 4.44 -23.34 -5.99
N ARG A 35 3.24 -23.93 -6.18
CA ARG A 35 2.98 -25.33 -5.80
C ARG A 35 3.91 -26.31 -6.52
N GLU A 36 4.08 -26.17 -7.83
CA GLU A 36 4.97 -27.02 -8.62
C GLU A 36 6.44 -26.88 -8.15
N ASN A 37 6.87 -25.68 -7.78
CA ASN A 37 8.21 -25.47 -7.22
C ASN A 37 8.35 -26.08 -5.82
N GLN A 38 7.36 -25.90 -4.94
CA GLN A 38 7.36 -26.51 -3.61
C GLN A 38 7.36 -28.03 -3.67
N GLU A 39 6.62 -28.64 -4.60
CA GLU A 39 6.64 -30.08 -4.83
C GLU A 39 8.03 -30.56 -5.27
N LYS A 40 8.65 -29.88 -6.24
CA LYS A 40 10.01 -30.21 -6.71
C LYS A 40 11.05 -30.08 -5.59
N GLU A 41 11.00 -29.01 -4.81
CA GLU A 41 11.89 -28.83 -3.66
C GLU A 41 11.63 -29.87 -2.58
N GLY A 42 10.37 -30.19 -2.29
CA GLY A 42 9.98 -31.23 -1.36
C GLY A 42 10.49 -32.61 -1.77
N GLU A 43 10.36 -32.98 -3.05
CA GLU A 43 10.90 -34.23 -3.59
C GLU A 43 12.42 -34.28 -3.53
N LYS A 44 13.09 -33.17 -3.85
CA LYS A 44 14.55 -33.06 -3.74
C LYS A 44 15.01 -33.24 -2.29
N ASN A 45 14.41 -32.52 -1.34
CA ASN A 45 14.73 -32.60 0.08
C ASN A 45 14.44 -34.00 0.64
N ALA A 46 13.35 -34.63 0.20
CA ALA A 46 13.02 -36.01 0.57
C ALA A 46 14.09 -36.99 0.09
N LEU A 47 14.56 -36.86 -1.16
CA LEU A 47 15.61 -37.71 -1.72
C LEU A 47 16.96 -37.49 -1.02
N GLU A 48 17.30 -36.24 -0.73
CA GLU A 48 18.52 -35.89 0.01
C GLU A 48 18.48 -36.42 1.45
N GLY A 49 17.35 -36.28 2.14
CA GLY A 49 17.11 -36.84 3.46
C GLY A 49 17.19 -38.37 3.47
N GLU A 50 16.62 -39.03 2.46
CA GLU A 50 16.73 -40.48 2.29
C GLU A 50 18.19 -40.93 2.13
N LYS A 51 18.95 -40.25 1.25
CA LYS A 51 20.38 -40.52 1.03
C LYS A 51 21.19 -40.32 2.31
N ALA A 52 20.95 -39.23 3.04
CA ALA A 52 21.63 -38.93 4.29
C ALA A 52 21.35 -40.01 5.35
N LEU A 53 20.09 -40.43 5.49
CA LEU A 53 19.70 -41.46 6.45
C LEU A 53 20.30 -42.83 6.08
N ARG A 54 20.31 -43.20 4.79
CA ARG A 54 20.99 -44.41 4.32
C ARG A 54 22.49 -44.40 4.62
N LYS A 55 23.16 -43.25 4.44
CA LYS A 55 24.57 -43.08 4.79
C LYS A 55 24.80 -43.24 6.30
N GLN A 56 23.97 -42.60 7.12
CA GLN A 56 24.04 -42.71 8.58
C GLN A 56 23.84 -44.16 9.06
N ILE A 57 22.90 -44.90 8.45
CA ILE A 57 22.69 -46.34 8.73
C ILE A 57 23.95 -47.15 8.40
N ALA A 58 24.64 -46.85 7.29
CA ALA A 58 25.85 -47.55 6.89
C ALA A 58 27.03 -47.29 7.85
N GLU A 59 27.15 -46.07 8.37
CA GLU A 59 28.22 -45.63 9.27
C GLU A 59 27.96 -46.01 10.75
N THR A 60 26.71 -46.31 11.11
CA THR A 60 26.33 -46.69 12.49
C THR A 60 26.81 -48.10 12.82
N LYS A 61 27.66 -48.21 13.86
CA LYS A 61 28.23 -49.48 14.34
C LYS A 61 27.35 -50.18 15.38
N ASP A 62 26.59 -49.44 16.17
CA ASP A 62 25.69 -50.00 17.17
C ASP A 62 24.48 -50.66 16.50
N ALA A 63 24.25 -51.95 16.80
CA ALA A 63 23.24 -52.76 16.14
C ALA A 63 21.80 -52.31 16.49
N ALA A 64 21.57 -51.88 17.73
CA ALA A 64 20.26 -51.42 18.16
C ALA A 64 19.89 -50.10 17.47
N MET A 65 20.82 -49.15 17.44
CA MET A 65 20.66 -47.86 16.76
C MET A 65 20.49 -48.03 15.25
N LYS A 66 21.28 -48.92 14.63
CA LYS A 66 21.17 -49.22 13.19
C LYS A 66 19.79 -49.76 12.83
N LYS A 67 19.23 -50.65 13.65
CA LYS A 67 17.88 -51.20 13.46
C LYS A 67 16.81 -50.10 13.59
N GLN A 68 16.92 -49.23 14.58
CA GLN A 68 15.99 -48.11 14.75
C GLN A 68 16.01 -47.17 13.53
N LEU A 69 17.19 -46.83 13.00
CA LEU A 69 17.31 -45.99 11.81
C LEU A 69 16.73 -46.66 10.55
N GLN A 70 16.85 -47.98 10.41
CA GLN A 70 16.22 -48.74 9.33
C GLN A 70 14.70 -48.72 9.42
N GLU A 71 14.14 -48.80 10.63
CA GLU A 71 12.69 -48.69 10.85
C GLU A 71 12.17 -47.27 10.52
N ILE A 72 12.95 -46.23 10.85
CA ILE A 72 12.65 -44.85 10.46
C ILE A 72 12.67 -44.69 8.93
N LEU A 73 13.67 -45.24 8.26
CA LEU A 73 13.75 -45.23 6.79
C LEU A 73 12.56 -45.97 6.15
N GLY A 74 12.21 -47.14 6.68
CA GLY A 74 11.07 -47.92 6.19
C GLY A 74 9.74 -47.20 6.37
N SER A 75 9.52 -46.56 7.51
CA SER A 75 8.30 -45.79 7.79
C SER A 75 8.18 -44.54 6.92
N THR A 76 9.28 -43.78 6.75
CA THR A 76 9.31 -42.59 5.88
C THR A 76 9.01 -42.92 4.42
N LEU A 77 9.62 -43.98 3.86
CA LEU A 77 9.32 -44.45 2.50
C LEU A 77 7.86 -44.88 2.34
N LYS A 78 7.29 -45.52 3.37
CA LYS A 78 5.88 -45.94 3.37
C LYS A 78 4.94 -44.73 3.35
N ILE A 79 5.24 -43.71 4.16
CA ILE A 79 4.48 -42.45 4.19
C ILE A 79 4.54 -41.75 2.82
N GLN A 80 5.73 -41.64 2.22
CA GLN A 80 5.89 -41.04 0.88
C GLN A 80 5.07 -41.78 -0.18
N LYS A 81 5.07 -43.12 -0.14
CA LYS A 81 4.28 -43.93 -1.07
C LYS A 81 2.78 -43.72 -0.89
N GLN A 82 2.29 -43.73 0.36
CA GLN A 82 0.88 -43.47 0.66
C GLN A 82 0.44 -42.08 0.19
N LEU A 83 1.29 -41.06 0.37
CA LEU A 83 1.01 -39.71 -0.10
C LEU A 83 0.87 -39.67 -1.63
N LYS A 84 1.79 -40.31 -2.37
CA LYS A 84 1.73 -40.40 -3.85
C LYS A 84 0.52 -41.17 -4.35
N GLU A 85 0.09 -42.20 -3.64
CA GLU A 85 -1.13 -42.95 -3.96
C GLU A 85 -2.38 -42.12 -3.71
N GLN A 86 -2.45 -41.38 -2.60
CA GLN A 86 -3.54 -40.47 -2.29
C GLN A 86 -3.68 -39.36 -3.34
N LEU A 87 -2.56 -38.74 -3.74
CA LEU A 87 -2.54 -37.72 -4.80
C LEU A 87 -3.03 -38.26 -6.16
N ASN A 88 -2.87 -39.57 -6.40
CA ASN A 88 -3.33 -40.21 -7.62
C ASN A 88 -4.75 -40.76 -7.55
N ASN A 89 -5.36 -40.79 -6.37
CA ASN A 89 -6.73 -41.26 -6.18
C ASN A 89 -7.72 -40.38 -6.99
N PRO A 90 -8.60 -40.96 -7.82
CA PRO A 90 -9.57 -40.22 -8.62
C PRO A 90 -10.50 -39.31 -7.80
N GLU A 91 -10.94 -39.75 -6.63
CA GLU A 91 -11.83 -38.96 -5.76
C GLU A 91 -11.09 -37.76 -5.19
N PHE A 92 -9.84 -37.95 -4.78
CA PHE A 92 -8.97 -36.86 -4.32
C PHE A 92 -8.71 -35.85 -5.44
N LYS A 93 -8.42 -36.31 -6.67
CA LYS A 93 -8.26 -35.44 -7.84
C LYS A 93 -9.52 -34.64 -8.16
N LYS A 94 -10.69 -35.26 -8.02
CA LYS A 94 -11.98 -34.59 -8.20
C LYS A 94 -12.18 -33.50 -7.14
N GLN A 95 -11.94 -33.81 -5.86
CA GLN A 95 -12.01 -32.84 -4.77
C GLN A 95 -11.06 -31.65 -4.98
N MET A 96 -9.83 -31.90 -5.44
CA MET A 96 -8.86 -30.84 -5.75
C MET A 96 -9.36 -29.92 -6.87
N LYS A 97 -9.99 -30.48 -7.92
CA LYS A 97 -10.56 -29.69 -9.01
C LYS A 97 -11.75 -28.84 -8.57
N GLU A 98 -12.58 -29.37 -7.67
CA GLU A 98 -13.69 -28.62 -7.07
C GLU A 98 -13.15 -27.46 -6.20
N MET A 99 -12.11 -27.71 -5.41
CA MET A 99 -11.40 -26.68 -4.65
C MET A 99 -10.81 -25.58 -5.55
N GLU A 100 -10.17 -25.94 -6.67
CA GLU A 100 -9.64 -24.96 -7.64
C GLU A 100 -10.75 -24.12 -8.26
N THR A 101 -11.92 -24.72 -8.52
CA THR A 101 -13.08 -23.99 -9.05
C THR A 101 -13.60 -22.99 -8.03
N PHE A 102 -13.73 -23.40 -6.77
CA PHE A 102 -14.16 -22.51 -5.69
C PHE A 102 -13.15 -21.39 -5.43
N GLN A 103 -11.85 -21.71 -5.44
CA GLN A 103 -10.78 -20.70 -5.34
C GLN A 103 -10.87 -19.69 -6.48
N LYS A 104 -11.07 -20.15 -7.72
CA LYS A 104 -11.24 -19.25 -8.86
C LYS A 104 -12.42 -18.29 -8.66
N GLN A 105 -13.57 -18.80 -8.23
CA GLN A 105 -14.75 -17.97 -7.96
C GLN A 105 -14.49 -16.95 -6.84
N ALA A 106 -13.81 -17.35 -5.77
CA ALA A 106 -13.43 -16.44 -4.69
C ALA A 106 -12.49 -15.33 -5.21
N TYR A 107 -11.52 -15.66 -6.05
CA TYR A 107 -10.61 -14.69 -6.66
C TYR A 107 -11.31 -13.77 -7.64
N GLU A 108 -12.28 -14.25 -8.41
CA GLU A 108 -13.09 -13.41 -9.29
C GLU A 108 -13.89 -12.38 -8.49
N GLU A 109 -14.46 -12.77 -7.36
CA GLU A 109 -15.22 -11.84 -6.51
C GLU A 109 -14.32 -10.81 -5.83
N GLU A 110 -13.19 -11.26 -5.28
CA GLU A 110 -12.16 -10.36 -4.74
C GLU A 110 -11.64 -9.39 -5.81
N TYR A 111 -11.41 -9.89 -7.02
CA TYR A 111 -10.96 -9.07 -8.14
C TYR A 111 -11.97 -8.01 -8.52
N LYS A 112 -13.28 -8.30 -8.54
CA LYS A 112 -14.31 -7.29 -8.84
C LYS A 112 -14.25 -6.13 -7.86
N GLN A 113 -14.12 -6.43 -6.56
CA GLN A 113 -14.03 -5.41 -5.52
C GLN A 113 -12.77 -4.56 -5.70
N LYS A 114 -11.61 -5.20 -5.82
CA LYS A 114 -10.33 -4.53 -6.04
C LYS A 114 -10.29 -3.74 -7.35
N ALA A 115 -10.93 -4.23 -8.40
CA ALA A 115 -11.02 -3.53 -9.68
C ALA A 115 -11.88 -2.27 -9.56
N ALA A 116 -12.99 -2.32 -8.81
CA ALA A 116 -13.82 -1.15 -8.56
C ALA A 116 -13.10 -0.09 -7.71
N GLU A 117 -12.39 -0.51 -6.67
CA GLU A 117 -11.52 0.35 -5.87
C GLU A 117 -10.42 0.97 -6.71
N TYR A 118 -9.71 0.15 -7.50
CA TYR A 118 -8.69 0.61 -8.43
C TYR A 118 -9.20 1.66 -9.41
N GLN A 119 -10.39 1.49 -9.99
CA GLN A 119 -10.97 2.52 -10.87
C GLN A 119 -11.27 3.83 -10.13
N THR A 120 -11.75 3.74 -8.87
CA THR A 120 -12.02 4.91 -8.03
C THR A 120 -10.72 5.66 -7.73
N ASP A 121 -9.68 4.94 -7.32
CA ASP A 121 -8.40 5.53 -6.97
C ASP A 121 -7.66 6.05 -8.20
N LEU A 122 -7.76 5.35 -9.33
CA LEU A 122 -7.24 5.82 -10.63
C LEU A 122 -7.94 7.12 -11.06
N GLY A 123 -9.26 7.24 -10.81
CA GLY A 123 -10.00 8.47 -11.04
C GLY A 123 -9.48 9.63 -10.19
N ARG A 124 -9.29 9.40 -8.89
CA ARG A 124 -8.73 10.41 -7.95
C ARG A 124 -7.31 10.80 -8.32
N TRP A 125 -6.47 9.82 -8.64
CA TRP A 125 -5.09 10.01 -9.06
C TRP A 125 -4.98 10.82 -10.35
N ASN A 126 -5.86 10.56 -11.33
CA ASN A 126 -5.92 11.35 -12.56
C ASN A 126 -6.42 12.77 -12.32
N ALA A 127 -7.38 12.97 -11.41
CA ALA A 127 -7.92 14.29 -11.08
C ALA A 127 -6.85 15.23 -10.49
N ILE A 128 -5.89 14.68 -9.75
CA ILE A 128 -4.79 15.46 -9.15
C ILE A 128 -3.55 15.56 -10.05
N LYS A 129 -3.58 15.00 -11.27
CA LYS A 129 -2.43 15.00 -12.20
C LYS A 129 -1.96 16.40 -12.55
N ASN A 130 -2.89 17.35 -12.66
CA ASN A 130 -2.56 18.74 -12.94
C ASN A 130 -2.67 19.56 -11.64
N PRO A 131 -1.54 19.82 -10.93
CA PRO A 131 -1.56 20.59 -9.71
C PRO A 131 -1.96 22.05 -9.93
N ASP A 132 -1.76 22.58 -11.14
CA ASP A 132 -1.95 24.00 -11.45
C ASP A 132 -3.41 24.42 -11.18
N VAL A 133 -4.39 23.55 -11.47
CA VAL A 133 -5.83 23.85 -11.25
C VAL A 133 -6.15 23.98 -9.75
N LEU A 134 -5.80 22.96 -8.96
CA LEU A 134 -6.09 22.93 -7.52
C LEU A 134 -5.30 24.00 -6.77
N LEU A 135 -4.04 24.18 -7.13
CA LEU A 135 -3.17 25.14 -6.48
C LEU A 135 -3.61 26.57 -6.81
N LYS A 136 -4.00 26.85 -8.05
CA LYS A 136 -4.54 28.16 -8.44
C LYS A 136 -5.79 28.50 -7.65
N GLU A 137 -6.76 27.59 -7.54
CA GLU A 137 -7.97 27.80 -6.75
C GLU A 137 -7.63 28.17 -5.29
N LYS A 138 -6.70 27.42 -4.67
CA LYS A 138 -6.32 27.66 -3.27
C LYS A 138 -5.54 28.95 -3.06
N LEU A 139 -4.68 29.32 -4.00
CA LEU A 139 -3.95 30.58 -3.94
C LEU A 139 -4.88 31.77 -4.17
N GLU A 140 -5.85 31.66 -5.08
CA GLU A 140 -6.87 32.68 -5.30
C GLU A 140 -7.78 32.84 -4.08
N GLU A 141 -8.20 31.73 -3.45
CA GLU A 141 -8.94 31.74 -2.18
C GLU A 141 -8.14 32.44 -1.08
N PHE A 142 -6.85 32.12 -0.92
CA PHE A 142 -5.96 32.78 0.04
C PHE A 142 -5.83 34.28 -0.22
N LEU A 143 -5.65 34.68 -1.48
CA LEU A 143 -5.56 36.09 -1.87
C LEU A 143 -6.85 36.84 -1.56
N HIS A 144 -8.00 36.23 -1.83
CA HIS A 144 -9.31 36.81 -1.55
C HIS A 144 -9.55 36.96 -0.05
N ARG A 145 -9.42 35.86 0.72
CA ARG A 145 -9.70 35.84 2.16
C ARG A 145 -8.75 36.67 2.99
N SER A 146 -7.54 36.90 2.48
CA SER A 146 -6.59 37.78 3.16
C SER A 146 -6.73 39.23 2.72
N ALA A 147 -7.51 39.61 1.71
CA ALA A 147 -7.47 40.96 1.15
C ALA A 147 -7.83 42.08 2.16
N ASP A 148 -8.75 41.81 3.09
CA ASP A 148 -9.36 42.79 4.00
C ASP A 148 -8.80 42.75 5.45
N ILE A 149 -7.62 42.15 5.67
CA ILE A 149 -7.01 42.14 7.00
C ILE A 149 -6.58 43.56 7.40
N ASP A 150 -7.13 44.05 8.51
CA ASP A 150 -6.68 45.28 9.15
C ASP A 150 -5.59 44.99 10.19
N PHE A 151 -4.34 45.18 9.80
CA PHE A 151 -3.18 45.01 10.68
C PHE A 151 -3.02 46.14 11.73
N SER A 152 -3.81 47.20 11.64
CA SER A 152 -3.86 48.27 12.65
C SER A 152 -4.88 48.00 13.77
N ALA A 153 -5.61 46.88 13.68
CA ALA A 153 -6.60 46.49 14.69
C ALA A 153 -5.99 46.43 16.10
N LYS A 154 -6.62 47.14 17.03
CA LYS A 154 -6.14 47.23 18.41
C LYS A 154 -6.59 46.04 19.24
N LEU A 155 -5.69 45.55 20.09
CA LEU A 155 -5.97 44.52 21.08
C LEU A 155 -6.01 45.15 22.49
N LYS A 156 -6.86 44.61 23.35
CA LYS A 156 -6.87 44.88 24.79
C LYS A 156 -6.69 43.58 25.56
N GLU A 157 -6.20 43.69 26.78
CA GLU A 157 -6.14 42.55 27.70
C GLU A 157 -7.48 42.41 28.44
N GLN A 158 -8.04 41.21 28.40
CA GLN A 158 -9.30 40.89 29.07
C GLN A 158 -9.18 39.46 29.63
N TYR A 159 -9.30 39.33 30.95
CA TYR A 159 -9.19 38.04 31.66
C TYR A 159 -7.93 37.22 31.30
N GLY A 160 -6.78 37.88 31.13
CA GLY A 160 -5.51 37.22 30.77
C GLY A 160 -5.35 36.86 29.28
N HIS A 161 -6.29 37.28 28.43
CA HIS A 161 -6.23 37.08 26.98
C HIS A 161 -6.22 38.39 26.22
N LYS A 162 -5.55 38.42 25.06
CA LYS A 162 -5.64 39.55 24.12
C LYS A 162 -6.87 39.37 23.23
N VAL A 163 -7.79 40.33 23.30
CA VAL A 163 -9.02 40.37 22.49
C VAL A 163 -9.05 41.65 21.65
N PHE A 164 -9.73 41.63 20.52
CA PHE A 164 -9.88 42.81 19.69
C PHE A 164 -10.75 43.86 20.39
N VAL A 165 -10.34 45.13 20.29
CA VAL A 165 -11.11 46.25 20.83
C VAL A 165 -12.38 46.48 20.01
N ASN A 166 -12.31 46.26 18.68
CA ASN A 166 -13.46 46.33 17.79
C ASN A 166 -14.21 44.97 17.81
N PRO A 167 -15.50 44.95 18.22
CA PRO A 167 -16.32 43.74 18.17
C PRO A 167 -16.40 43.08 16.80
N ASP A 168 -16.37 43.87 15.72
CA ASP A 168 -16.44 43.33 14.35
C ASP A 168 -15.21 42.47 14.04
N PHE A 169 -14.02 42.88 14.48
CA PHE A 169 -12.79 42.10 14.31
C PHE A 169 -12.74 40.89 15.24
N GLU A 170 -13.33 40.99 16.43
CA GLU A 170 -13.49 39.84 17.31
C GLU A 170 -14.46 38.81 16.71
N SER A 171 -15.43 39.23 15.91
CA SER A 171 -16.37 38.33 15.24
C SER A 171 -15.81 37.65 13.97
N LYS A 172 -14.66 38.13 13.45
CA LYS A 172 -14.02 37.54 12.24
C LYS A 172 -13.61 36.07 12.46
N ASP A 173 -13.53 35.32 11.38
CA ASP A 173 -13.21 33.89 11.42
C ASP A 173 -11.74 33.61 11.80
N SER A 174 -11.45 32.34 12.04
CA SER A 174 -10.14 31.88 12.50
C SER A 174 -9.01 32.18 11.52
N PHE A 175 -9.25 32.15 10.21
CA PHE A 175 -8.24 32.45 9.20
C PHE A 175 -7.90 33.94 9.19
N TRP A 176 -8.91 34.81 9.27
CA TRP A 176 -8.68 36.26 9.37
C TRP A 176 -7.80 36.58 10.59
N LYS A 177 -8.13 36.01 11.75
CA LYS A 177 -7.33 36.19 12.98
C LYS A 177 -5.93 35.56 12.87
N LEU A 178 -5.79 34.45 12.15
CA LEU A 178 -4.48 33.83 11.86
C LEU A 178 -3.60 34.77 11.03
N CYS A 179 -4.14 35.33 9.94
CA CYS A 179 -3.44 36.30 9.11
C CYS A 179 -3.05 37.54 9.91
N PHE A 180 -3.96 38.08 10.73
CA PHE A 180 -3.64 39.19 11.63
C PHE A 180 -2.46 38.87 12.56
N ARG A 181 -2.46 37.69 13.21
CA ARG A 181 -1.38 37.23 14.10
C ARG A 181 -0.06 36.99 13.39
N ALA A 182 -0.09 36.55 12.13
CA ALA A 182 1.10 36.40 11.29
C ALA A 182 1.75 37.76 10.96
N GLY A 183 0.99 38.86 11.09
CA GLY A 183 1.45 40.22 10.90
C GLY A 183 1.57 40.63 9.44
N LYS A 184 1.60 41.94 9.22
CA LYS A 184 1.62 42.56 7.88
C LYS A 184 2.76 42.04 7.00
N PRO A 185 4.04 42.01 7.45
CA PRO A 185 5.14 41.58 6.59
C PRO A 185 5.00 40.13 6.11
N GLY A 186 4.56 39.24 7.01
CA GLY A 186 4.36 37.82 6.68
C GLY A 186 3.25 37.62 5.65
N VAL A 187 2.10 38.24 5.87
CA VAL A 187 0.96 38.10 4.95
C VAL A 187 1.23 38.77 3.61
N GLU A 188 1.85 39.94 3.56
CA GLU A 188 2.20 40.60 2.29
C GLU A 188 3.20 39.79 1.48
N THR A 189 4.21 39.20 2.14
CA THR A 189 5.18 38.31 1.47
C THR A 189 4.47 37.09 0.90
N ALA A 190 3.58 36.46 1.66
CA ALA A 190 2.79 35.33 1.20
C ALA A 190 1.86 35.69 0.03
N ARG A 191 1.19 36.85 0.07
CA ARG A 191 0.36 37.35 -1.04
C ARG A 191 1.19 37.61 -2.29
N MET A 192 2.40 38.15 -2.16
CA MET A 192 3.29 38.37 -3.29
C MET A 192 3.66 37.06 -3.98
N ILE A 193 4.10 36.06 -3.20
CA ILE A 193 4.44 34.73 -3.72
C ILE A 193 3.21 34.06 -4.36
N ALA A 194 2.04 34.16 -3.72
CA ALA A 194 0.80 33.60 -4.26
C ALA A 194 0.42 34.22 -5.62
N LYS A 195 0.54 35.55 -5.77
CA LYS A 195 0.30 36.24 -7.05
C LYS A 195 1.30 35.82 -8.13
N GLU A 196 2.58 35.73 -7.77
CA GLU A 196 3.63 35.27 -8.68
C GLU A 196 3.30 33.87 -9.21
N TRP A 197 2.96 32.94 -8.33
CA TRP A 197 2.65 31.56 -8.70
C TRP A 197 1.37 31.45 -9.55
N VAL A 198 0.30 32.18 -9.20
CA VAL A 198 -0.92 32.23 -10.01
C VAL A 198 -0.64 32.77 -11.42
N GLY A 199 0.29 33.74 -11.56
CA GLY A 199 0.71 34.26 -12.86
C GLY A 199 1.55 33.29 -13.69
N GLU A 200 2.28 32.37 -13.04
CA GLU A 200 3.07 31.33 -13.70
C GLU A 200 2.24 30.07 -14.08
N MET A 201 1.03 29.94 -13.54
CA MET A 201 0.06 28.88 -13.86
C MET A 201 -0.71 29.23 -15.14
N LYS A 202 -0.71 28.31 -16.12
CA LYS A 202 -1.49 28.45 -17.36
C LYS A 202 -2.85 27.79 -17.22
#